data_AF-A0A7W3HED0-F1
#
_entry.id   AF-A0A7W3HED0-F1
#
_cell.length_a   1.000
_cell.length_b   1.000
_cell.length_c   1.000
_cell.angle_alpha   90.00
_cell.angle_beta   90.00
_cell.angle_gamma   90.00
#
_symmetry.space_group_name_H-M   'P 1'
#
loop_
_entity.id
_entity.type
_entity.pdbx_description
1 polymer ?
#
loop_
_entity_poly.entity_id
_entity_poly.type
_entity_poly.pdbx_seq_one_letter_code
_entity_poly.pdbx_strand_id
1 'polypeptide(L)'
;MGFPSPAMDYQEQRLTIDLLCGIDGNCRVIETSCGWAVINVAMRPEQGDTLLVRMDNRNEFAKLYGSALITEDGEAIEGDALDDVEVFGVLTHSLNRVGRDDCPAI
;
A
#
# COMPACT_ATOMS: atom_id res chain seq x y z
N MET A 1 -13.05 6.48 -51.89
CA MET A 1 -11.92 6.30 -50.94
C MET A 1 -12.32 7.00 -49.66
N GLY A 2 -12.68 6.24 -48.62
CA GLY A 2 -13.18 6.79 -47.35
C GLY A 2 -12.03 7.23 -46.47
N PHE A 3 -12.07 8.49 -46.01
CA PHE A 3 -11.13 8.99 -45.02
C PHE A 3 -11.28 8.15 -43.74
N PRO A 4 -10.20 7.53 -43.22
CA PRO A 4 -10.25 6.97 -41.88
C PRO A 4 -10.48 8.13 -40.91
N SER A 5 -11.58 8.09 -40.17
CA SER A 5 -11.96 9.13 -39.22
C SER A 5 -10.83 9.37 -38.18
N PRO A 6 -10.38 10.61 -37.95
CA PRO A 6 -9.31 10.97 -37.00
C PRO A 6 -9.54 10.54 -35.54
N ALA A 7 -10.75 10.11 -35.19
CA ALA A 7 -11.15 9.73 -33.84
C ALA A 7 -10.57 8.39 -33.33
N MET A 8 -9.77 7.69 -34.14
CA MET A 8 -9.12 6.44 -33.73
C MET A 8 -7.86 6.65 -32.86
N ASP A 9 -7.37 7.89 -32.80
CA ASP A 9 -6.21 8.28 -31.97
C ASP A 9 -6.58 8.49 -30.50
N TYR A 10 -7.86 8.70 -30.20
CA TYR A 10 -8.35 8.78 -28.83
C TYR A 10 -8.70 7.38 -28.31
N GLN A 11 -7.67 6.55 -28.12
CA GLN A 11 -7.78 5.38 -27.24
C GLN A 11 -7.62 5.87 -25.80
N GLU A 12 -8.73 6.17 -25.14
CA GLU A 12 -8.72 6.29 -23.68
C GLU A 12 -8.30 4.94 -23.11
N GLN A 13 -7.06 4.85 -22.62
CA GLN A 13 -6.67 3.73 -21.77
C GLN A 13 -7.62 3.73 -20.58
N ARG A 14 -8.38 2.65 -20.42
CA ARG A 14 -9.20 2.46 -19.22
C ARG A 14 -8.27 2.58 -18.02
N LEU A 15 -8.54 3.57 -17.17
CA LEU A 15 -7.95 3.69 -15.83
C LEU A 15 -8.33 2.43 -15.07
N THR A 16 -7.44 1.47 -15.16
CA THR A 16 -7.51 0.16 -14.53
C THR A 16 -6.63 0.25 -13.30
N ILE A 17 -7.01 -0.45 -12.22
CA ILE A 17 -6.31 -0.33 -10.94
C ILE A 17 -4.84 -0.76 -11.08
N ASP A 18 -4.56 -1.70 -11.99
CA ASP A 18 -3.19 -2.05 -12.41
C ASP A 18 -2.41 -0.84 -12.97
N LEU A 19 -2.99 -0.06 -13.88
CA LEU A 19 -2.37 1.15 -14.43
C LEU A 19 -2.26 2.29 -13.39
N LEU A 20 -3.26 2.44 -12.53
CA LEU A 20 -3.34 3.55 -11.57
C LEU A 20 -2.39 3.37 -10.37
N CYS A 21 -2.27 2.13 -9.90
CA CYS A 21 -1.56 1.78 -8.67
C CYS A 21 -0.25 1.01 -8.96
N GLY A 22 0.08 0.78 -10.23
CA GLY A 22 1.27 0.01 -10.62
C GLY A 22 1.28 -1.39 -10.01
N ILE A 23 0.10 -2.02 -9.91
CA ILE A 23 -0.07 -3.34 -9.31
C ILE A 23 0.59 -4.36 -10.24
N ASP A 24 1.86 -4.64 -9.97
CA ASP A 24 2.54 -5.80 -10.54
C ASP A 24 1.99 -7.09 -9.94
N GLY A 25 2.24 -8.26 -10.53
CA GLY A 25 1.76 -9.55 -10.01
C GLY A 25 2.24 -9.88 -8.59
N ASN A 26 3.19 -9.10 -8.07
CA ASN A 26 3.73 -9.19 -6.72
C ASN A 26 3.01 -8.29 -5.69
N CYS A 27 2.00 -7.53 -6.11
CA CYS A 27 1.20 -6.71 -5.22
C CYS A 27 0.02 -7.51 -4.63
N ARG A 28 -0.27 -7.31 -3.35
CA ARG A 28 -1.41 -7.89 -2.64
C ARG A 28 -2.27 -6.78 -2.08
N VAL A 29 -3.58 -6.93 -2.26
CA VAL A 29 -4.58 -6.02 -1.70
C VAL A 29 -5.09 -6.59 -0.38
N ILE A 30 -5.15 -5.75 0.65
CA ILE A 30 -5.51 -6.11 2.01
C ILE A 30 -6.61 -5.16 2.45
N GLU A 31 -7.67 -5.71 3.03
CA GLU A 31 -8.76 -4.92 3.58
C GLU A 31 -8.34 -4.37 4.94
N THR A 32 -8.52 -3.07 5.13
CA THR A 32 -8.22 -2.37 6.38
C THR A 32 -9.50 -1.76 6.94
N SER A 33 -9.46 -1.34 8.21
CA SER A 33 -10.57 -0.66 8.88
C SER A 33 -11.03 0.63 8.17
N CYS A 34 -10.14 1.27 7.41
CA CYS A 34 -10.40 2.51 6.67
C CYS A 34 -10.66 2.30 5.17
N GLY A 35 -10.40 1.11 4.62
CA GLY A 35 -10.60 0.83 3.21
C GLY A 35 -9.75 -0.33 2.73
N TRP A 36 -8.88 -0.07 1.78
CA TRP A 36 -7.96 -1.07 1.25
C TRP A 36 -6.53 -0.55 1.24
N ALA A 37 -5.57 -1.45 1.35
CA ALA A 37 -4.16 -1.17 1.24
C ALA A 37 -3.53 -2.12 0.23
N VAL A 38 -2.61 -1.60 -0.58
CA VAL A 38 -1.89 -2.39 -1.57
C VAL A 38 -0.44 -2.49 -1.12
N ILE A 39 -0.04 -3.70 -0.76
CA ILE A 39 1.35 -4.01 -0.40
C ILE A 39 2.07 -4.68 -1.56
N ASN A 40 3.37 -4.47 -1.67
CA ASN A 40 4.23 -5.20 -2.58
C ASN A 40 5.14 -6.13 -1.78
N VAL A 41 5.08 -7.43 -2.07
CA VAL A 41 5.87 -8.45 -1.36
C VAL A 41 7.24 -8.70 -2.00
N ALA A 42 7.47 -8.22 -3.22
CA ALA A 42 8.75 -8.34 -3.92
C ALA A 42 9.68 -7.14 -3.67
N MET A 43 9.12 -6.01 -3.22
CA MET A 43 9.89 -4.82 -2.89
C MET A 43 10.63 -5.02 -1.56
N ARG A 44 11.90 -4.63 -1.53
CA ARG A 44 12.66 -4.59 -0.28
C ARG A 44 12.30 -3.31 0.46
N PRO A 45 12.06 -3.38 1.78
CA PRO A 45 11.78 -2.18 2.56
C PRO A 45 12.98 -1.25 2.63
N GLU A 46 12.77 0.04 2.36
CA GLU A 46 13.78 1.07 2.53
C GLU A 46 13.46 1.96 3.75
N GLN A 47 14.43 2.75 4.19
CA GLN A 47 14.24 3.62 5.34
C GLN A 47 13.20 4.70 5.02
N GLY A 48 12.17 4.80 5.86
CA GLY A 48 11.03 5.69 5.67
C GLY A 48 9.84 5.05 4.97
N ASP A 49 9.95 3.81 4.49
CA ASP A 49 8.80 3.07 3.94
C ASP A 49 7.85 2.61 5.04
N THR A 50 6.57 2.55 4.68
CA THR A 50 5.54 1.94 5.52
C THR A 50 5.44 0.47 5.16
N LEU A 51 5.50 -0.39 6.17
CA LEU A 51 5.39 -1.83 6.04
C LEU A 51 4.10 -2.32 6.66
N LEU A 52 3.50 -3.33 6.03
CA LEU A 52 2.48 -4.09 6.71
C LEU A 52 3.14 -5.17 7.56
N VAL A 53 2.82 -5.12 8.84
CA VAL A 53 3.34 -5.99 9.87
C VAL A 53 2.21 -6.71 10.59
N ARG A 54 2.47 -7.93 11.07
CA ARG A 54 1.58 -8.65 11.97
C ARG A 54 2.14 -8.58 13.37
N MET A 55 1.34 -8.05 14.29
CA MET A 55 1.60 -8.08 15.73
C MET A 55 0.35 -8.58 16.44
N ASP A 56 0.51 -9.47 17.42
CA ASP A 56 -0.61 -9.95 18.25
C ASP A 56 -1.81 -10.48 17.43
N ASN A 57 -1.53 -11.19 16.32
CA ASN A 57 -2.52 -11.68 15.35
C ASN A 57 -3.35 -10.59 14.64
N ARG A 58 -2.91 -9.34 14.68
CA ARG A 58 -3.53 -8.21 13.97
C ARG A 58 -2.56 -7.64 12.94
N ASN A 59 -3.11 -7.18 11.82
CA ASN A 59 -2.36 -6.54 10.76
C ASN A 59 -2.33 -5.04 11.04
N GLU A 60 -1.13 -4.46 11.11
CA GLU A 60 -0.94 -3.04 11.35
C GLU A 60 0.12 -2.47 10.39
N PHE A 61 0.08 -1.16 10.16
CA PHE A 61 1.10 -0.46 9.40
C PHE A 61 2.15 0.12 10.34
N ALA A 62 3.41 -0.17 10.05
CA ALA A 62 4.53 0.38 10.78
C ALA A 62 5.58 0.93 9.82
N LYS A 63 6.12 2.10 10.13
CA LYS A 63 7.11 2.80 9.33
C LYS A 63 8.52 2.38 9.73
N LEU A 64 9.32 1.96 8.77
CA LEU A 64 10.68 1.52 9.02
C LEU A 64 11.61 2.72 9.22
N TYR A 65 12.14 2.88 10.44
CA TYR A 65 13.14 3.89 10.77
C TYR A 65 14.40 3.23 11.32
N GLY A 66 15.41 3.11 10.48
CA GLY A 66 16.68 2.49 10.85
C GLY A 66 16.49 1.01 11.13
N SER A 67 16.64 0.63 12.40
CA SER A 67 16.41 -0.74 12.87
C SER A 67 15.16 -0.86 13.76
N ALA A 68 14.26 0.13 13.72
CA ALA A 68 13.01 0.15 14.49
C ALA A 68 11.82 0.31 13.55
N LEU A 69 10.68 -0.25 13.95
CA LEU A 69 9.39 -0.08 13.29
C LEU A 69 8.53 0.86 14.14
N ILE A 70 8.00 1.93 13.55
CA ILE A 70 7.14 2.89 14.25
C ILE A 70 5.70 2.70 13.80
N THR A 71 4.81 2.27 14.68
CA THR A 71 3.38 2.10 14.38
C THR A 71 2.68 3.45 14.20
N GLU A 72 1.46 3.45 13.65
CA GLU A 72 0.65 4.69 13.55
C GLU A 72 0.33 5.32 14.92
N ASP A 73 0.31 4.52 16.00
CA ASP A 73 0.11 5.02 17.38
C ASP A 73 1.36 5.77 17.92
N GLY A 74 2.48 5.68 17.21
CA GLY A 74 3.76 6.25 17.64
C GLY A 74 4.57 5.32 18.55
N GLU A 75 4.17 4.05 18.66
CA GLU A 75 4.95 3.05 19.38
C GLU A 75 6.13 2.59 18.52
N ALA A 76 7.33 2.67 19.09
CA ALA A 76 8.56 2.24 18.45
C ALA A 76 8.90 0.81 18.89
N ILE A 77 8.98 -0.09 17.93
CA ILE A 77 9.22 -1.51 18.13
C ILE A 77 10.63 -1.81 17.66
N GLU A 78 11.46 -2.21 18.61
CA GLU A 78 12.90 -2.41 18.42
C GLU A 78 13.42 -3.59 19.25
N GLY A 79 14.61 -4.08 18.91
CA GLY A 79 15.28 -5.15 19.63
C GLY A 79 14.55 -6.50 19.54
N ASP A 80 14.31 -7.12 20.69
CA ASP A 80 13.68 -8.45 20.79
C ASP A 80 12.21 -8.43 20.31
N ALA A 81 11.53 -7.30 20.47
CA ALA A 81 10.15 -7.14 20.03
C ALA A 81 9.98 -7.22 18.50
N LEU A 82 11.04 -6.93 17.73
CA LEU A 82 11.03 -7.11 16.27
C LEU A 82 10.98 -8.59 15.85
N ASP A 83 11.46 -9.51 16.69
CA ASP A 83 11.45 -10.94 16.37
C ASP A 83 10.03 -11.51 16.35
N ASP A 84 9.13 -10.97 17.17
CA ASP A 84 7.72 -11.35 17.22
C ASP A 84 6.87 -10.73 16.08
N VAL A 85 7.47 -9.82 15.29
CA VAL A 85 6.77 -9.09 14.23
C VAL A 85 6.95 -9.78 12.87
N GLU A 86 5.85 -10.16 12.24
CA GLU A 86 5.88 -10.70 10.87
C GLU A 86 5.69 -9.60 9.83
N VAL A 87 6.71 -9.30 9.03
CA VAL A 87 6.62 -8.33 7.92
C VAL A 87 6.08 -9.01 6.66
N PHE A 88 4.97 -8.51 6.12
CA PHE A 88 4.38 -9.04 4.88
C PHE A 88 4.90 -8.39 3.60
N GLY A 89 5.18 -7.08 3.63
CA GLY A 89 5.61 -6.33 2.46
C GLY A 89 5.49 -4.82 2.63
N VAL A 90 5.95 -4.09 1.61
CA VAL A 90 5.97 -2.62 1.57
C VAL A 90 4.61 -2.08 1.13
N LEU A 91 4.02 -1.17 1.90
CA LEU A 91 2.81 -0.46 1.51
C LEU A 91 3.13 0.50 0.36
N THR A 92 2.50 0.27 -0.79
CA THR A 92 2.66 1.13 -1.96
C THR A 92 1.55 2.17 -2.06
N HIS A 93 0.30 1.75 -1.80
CA HIS A 93 -0.87 2.61 -1.95
C HIS A 93 -1.89 2.32 -0.87
N SER A 94 -2.47 3.38 -0.31
CA SER A 94 -3.63 3.34 0.57
C SER A 94 -4.86 3.84 -0.20
N LEU A 95 -5.89 3.00 -0.24
CA LEU A 95 -7.19 3.27 -0.86
C LEU A 95 -8.20 3.50 0.27
N ASN A 96 -8.28 4.75 0.72
CA ASN A 96 -9.20 5.14 1.78
C ASN A 96 -10.62 5.38 1.22
N ARG A 97 -11.65 4.93 1.94
CA ARG A 97 -13.05 5.25 1.58
C ARG A 97 -13.36 6.70 1.96
N VAL A 98 -13.46 7.56 0.96
CA VAL A 98 -13.84 8.98 1.15
C VAL A 98 -15.28 9.04 1.66
N GLY A 99 -15.48 9.48 2.91
CA GLY A 99 -16.80 9.61 3.54
C GLY A 99 -16.88 9.25 5.02
N ARG A 100 -15.78 8.78 5.62
CA ARG A 100 -15.69 8.54 7.07
C ARG A 100 -14.70 9.57 7.64
N ASP A 101 -15.14 10.42 8.58
CA ASP A 101 -14.32 11.50 9.16
C ASP A 101 -13.12 10.96 9.98
N ASP A 102 -13.19 9.68 10.33
CA ASP A 102 -12.22 8.97 11.18
C ASP A 102 -11.00 8.42 10.42
N CYS A 103 -11.04 8.41 9.10
CA CYS A 103 -9.94 7.89 8.30
C CYS A 103 -9.08 9.04 7.76
N PRO A 104 -7.77 9.10 8.09
CA PRO A 104 -6.92 10.21 7.73
C PRO A 104 -6.94 10.38 6.21
N ALA A 105 -7.35 11.57 5.77
CA ALA A 105 -7.13 12.01 4.41
C ALA A 105 -5.66 12.38 4.31
N ILE A 106 -4.90 11.57 3.57
CA ILE A 106 -3.50 11.84 3.25
C ILE A 106 -3.38 12.95 2.19
#